data_AF-A0A7L1EPR4-F1
#
_entry.id   AF-A0A7L1EPR4-F1
#
_cell.length_a   1.000
_cell.length_b   1.000
_cell.length_c   1.000
_cell.angle_alpha   90.00
_cell.angle_beta   90.00
_cell.angle_gamma   90.00
#
_symmetry.space_group_name_H-M   'P 1'
#
loop_
_entity.id
_entity.type
_entity.pdbx_description
1 polymer ?
#
loop_
_entity_poly.entity_id
_entity_poly.type
_entity_poly.pdbx_seq_one_letter_code
_entity_poly.pdbx_strand_id
1 'polypeptide(L)'
;IDPSGKAPRKSKESSQHSLDQMIIDAGQRQLGALQCGSCGMLYAPGIPEDRLQHLRHHRRLREGLRYPGWKKERVVAEFWDGKIVLILPGDPNYAIRKVRNSLGL
;
A
#
# COMPACT_ATOMS: atom_id res chain seq x y z
N ILE A 1 -32.59 -44.25 -39.03
CA ILE A 1 -33.36 -43.09 -39.54
C ILE A 1 -33.65 -42.25 -38.32
N ASP A 2 -32.85 -41.23 -38.05
CA ASP A 2 -33.26 -40.14 -37.16
C ASP A 2 -34.24 -39.24 -37.91
N PRO A 3 -35.11 -38.51 -37.20
CA PRO A 3 -34.82 -37.08 -37.09
C PRO A 3 -35.23 -36.43 -35.75
N SER A 4 -34.35 -35.56 -35.26
CA SER A 4 -34.60 -34.15 -34.89
C SER A 4 -35.57 -33.81 -33.74
N GLY A 5 -35.07 -32.97 -32.82
CA GLY A 5 -35.70 -32.65 -31.54
C GLY A 5 -36.75 -31.53 -31.54
N LYS A 6 -37.17 -31.15 -30.32
CA LYS A 6 -37.82 -29.87 -29.94
C LYS A 6 -37.79 -29.69 -28.41
N ALA A 7 -37.35 -28.52 -27.97
CA ALA A 7 -37.28 -28.11 -26.56
C ALA A 7 -38.65 -27.61 -26.03
N PRO A 8 -38.89 -27.69 -24.70
CA PRO A 8 -39.82 -26.80 -24.01
C PRO A 8 -39.06 -25.69 -23.26
N ARG A 9 -39.60 -24.45 -23.35
CA ARG A 9 -39.12 -23.25 -22.65
C ARG A 9 -40.01 -22.93 -21.43
N LYS A 10 -39.40 -22.20 -20.48
CA LYS A 10 -39.95 -21.40 -19.34
C LYS A 10 -40.36 -22.20 -18.09
N SER A 11 -40.16 -21.71 -16.86
CA SER A 11 -39.98 -20.34 -16.35
C SER A 11 -39.29 -20.32 -14.97
N LYS A 12 -38.62 -19.19 -14.68
CA LYS A 12 -38.04 -18.73 -13.40
C LYS A 12 -38.75 -19.23 -12.13
N GLU A 13 -37.97 -19.75 -11.19
CA GLU A 13 -38.19 -19.57 -9.76
C GLU A 13 -36.99 -18.84 -9.16
N SER A 14 -37.25 -17.63 -8.70
CA SER A 14 -36.33 -16.77 -7.98
C SER A 14 -36.17 -17.29 -6.55
N SER A 15 -35.20 -18.16 -6.32
CA SER A 15 -34.68 -18.37 -4.97
C SER A 15 -33.69 -17.24 -4.70
N GLN A 16 -34.16 -16.20 -4.02
CA GLN A 16 -33.33 -15.21 -3.36
C GLN A 16 -32.43 -15.92 -2.34
N HIS A 17 -31.34 -16.53 -2.81
CA HIS A 17 -30.23 -16.83 -1.92
C HIS A 17 -29.38 -15.57 -1.91
N SER A 18 -29.32 -14.91 -0.76
CA SER A 18 -28.37 -13.85 -0.51
C SER A 18 -27.02 -14.27 -1.07
N LEU A 19 -26.38 -13.32 -1.73
CA LEU A 19 -25.01 -13.39 -2.22
C LEU A 19 -24.04 -13.45 -1.02
N ASP A 20 -24.21 -14.41 -0.12
CA ASP A 20 -23.18 -14.79 0.82
C ASP A 20 -22.16 -15.61 0.03
N GLN A 21 -21.36 -14.90 -0.76
CA GLN A 21 -20.10 -15.46 -1.25
C GLN A 21 -19.29 -15.85 -0.02
N MET A 22 -19.29 -17.15 0.29
CA MET A 22 -18.41 -17.70 1.30
C MET A 22 -16.97 -17.57 0.80
N ILE A 23 -16.13 -16.89 1.57
CA ILE A 23 -14.68 -16.96 1.40
C ILE A 23 -14.27 -18.36 1.85
N ILE A 24 -13.85 -19.19 0.91
CA ILE A 24 -13.34 -20.52 1.22
C ILE A 24 -11.85 -20.38 1.54
N ASP A 25 -11.47 -20.54 2.81
CA ASP A 25 -10.08 -20.57 3.28
C ASP A 25 -9.34 -21.86 2.86
N ALA A 26 -9.42 -22.22 1.58
CA ALA A 26 -8.66 -23.31 0.99
C ALA A 26 -7.20 -22.87 0.78
N GLY A 27 -6.46 -22.70 1.87
CA GLY A 27 -5.01 -22.47 1.85
C GLY A 27 -4.53 -21.02 1.85
N GLN A 28 -5.42 -20.04 2.04
CA GLN A 28 -5.04 -18.63 2.22
C GLN A 28 -4.37 -18.44 3.59
N ARG A 29 -3.04 -18.43 3.62
CA ARG A 29 -2.27 -18.10 4.83
C ARG A 29 -2.16 -16.56 4.95
N GLN A 30 -2.21 -16.03 6.18
CA GLN A 30 -1.97 -14.62 6.53
C GLN A 30 -3.09 -13.60 6.19
N LEU A 31 -4.35 -13.93 6.51
CA LEU A 31 -5.46 -12.95 6.47
C LEU A 31 -5.42 -11.92 7.61
N GLY A 32 -4.68 -12.20 8.68
CA GLY A 32 -4.51 -11.26 9.80
C GLY A 32 -3.65 -10.05 9.42
N ALA A 33 -3.99 -8.89 9.98
CA ALA A 33 -3.18 -7.69 9.87
C ALA A 33 -1.83 -7.87 10.59
N LEU A 34 -0.76 -7.39 9.97
CA LEU A 34 0.58 -7.41 10.53
C LEU A 34 1.37 -6.18 10.15
N GLN A 35 2.34 -5.82 11.00
CA GLN A 35 3.14 -4.62 10.84
C GLN A 35 4.40 -4.91 10.01
N CYS A 36 4.63 -4.12 8.97
CA CYS A 36 5.88 -4.20 8.24
C CYS A 36 7.04 -3.68 9.09
N GLY A 37 8.03 -4.53 9.39
CA GLY A 37 9.18 -4.14 10.21
C GLY A 37 10.10 -3.06 9.59
N SER A 38 9.94 -2.73 8.31
CA SER A 38 10.79 -1.74 7.62
C SER A 38 10.10 -0.41 7.29
N CYS A 39 8.77 -0.39 7.15
CA CYS A 39 8.01 0.85 6.92
C CYS A 39 6.96 1.14 8.00
N GLY A 40 6.74 0.24 8.95
CA GLY A 40 5.80 0.41 10.06
C GLY A 40 4.32 0.28 9.68
N MET A 41 3.98 0.10 8.39
CA MET A 41 2.59 0.02 7.93
C MET A 41 1.93 -1.29 8.36
N LEU A 42 0.70 -1.20 8.89
CA LEU A 42 -0.17 -2.36 9.12
C LEU A 42 -0.87 -2.73 7.81
N TYR A 43 -0.87 -4.03 7.47
CA TYR A 43 -1.55 -4.57 6.28
C TYR A 43 -1.84 -6.05 6.44
N ALA A 44 -2.82 -6.59 5.69
CA ALA A 44 -3.05 -8.03 5.59
C ALA A 44 -2.35 -8.60 4.34
N PRO A 45 -1.29 -9.42 4.45
CA PRO A 45 -0.55 -9.92 3.28
C PRO A 45 -1.35 -10.88 2.42
N GLY A 46 -2.33 -11.56 3.00
CA GLY A 46 -3.26 -12.45 2.31
C GLY A 46 -4.27 -11.72 1.43
N ILE A 47 -4.48 -10.40 1.65
CA ILE A 47 -5.36 -9.56 0.83
C ILE A 47 -4.51 -8.89 -0.27
N PRO A 48 -4.74 -9.17 -1.56
CA PRO A 48 -3.95 -8.61 -2.66
C PRO A 48 -3.94 -7.07 -2.69
N GLU A 49 -5.08 -6.46 -2.40
CA GLU A 49 -5.28 -5.00 -2.39
C GLU A 49 -4.40 -4.33 -1.32
N ASP A 50 -4.41 -4.88 -0.10
CA ASP A 50 -3.56 -4.45 1.01
C ASP A 50 -2.08 -4.61 0.68
N ARG A 51 -1.70 -5.74 0.07
CA ARG A 51 -0.32 -5.98 -0.36
C ARG A 51 0.13 -4.94 -1.39
N LEU A 52 -0.72 -4.62 -2.37
CA LEU A 52 -0.42 -3.59 -3.37
C LEU A 52 -0.30 -2.20 -2.74
N GLN A 53 -1.18 -1.87 -1.80
CA GLN A 53 -1.10 -0.62 -1.05
C GLN A 53 0.18 -0.54 -0.21
N HIS A 54 0.56 -1.64 0.45
CA HIS A 54 1.81 -1.76 1.17
C HIS A 54 3.01 -1.48 0.29
N LEU A 55 3.09 -2.10 -0.90
CA LEU A 55 4.20 -1.86 -1.82
C LEU A 55 4.30 -0.39 -2.27
N ARG A 56 3.15 0.24 -2.57
CA ARG A 56 3.12 1.67 -2.94
C ARG A 56 3.58 2.57 -1.80
N HIS A 57 3.08 2.32 -0.60
CA HIS A 57 3.48 3.07 0.60
C HIS A 57 4.97 2.86 0.90
N HIS A 58 5.45 1.62 0.87
CA HIS A 58 6.83 1.25 1.13
C HIS A 58 7.81 2.01 0.23
N ARG A 59 7.51 2.04 -1.07
CA ARG A 59 8.31 2.79 -2.05
C ARG A 59 8.32 4.28 -1.76
N ARG A 60 7.15 4.90 -1.56
CA ARG A 60 7.04 6.35 -1.29
C ARG A 60 7.76 6.75 -0.02
N LEU A 61 7.58 5.98 1.06
CA LEU A 61 8.22 6.24 2.34
C LEU A 61 9.75 6.14 2.21
N ARG A 62 10.26 5.09 1.58
CA ARG A 62 11.71 4.90 1.38
C ARG A 62 12.33 6.02 0.55
N GLU A 63 11.71 6.37 -0.57
CA GLU A 63 12.20 7.45 -1.44
C GLU A 63 12.09 8.82 -0.75
N GLY A 64 10.96 9.08 -0.07
CA GLY A 64 10.68 10.33 0.63
C GLY A 64 11.59 10.58 1.82
N LEU A 65 11.94 9.54 2.59
CA LEU A 65 12.82 9.66 3.76
C LEU A 65 14.31 9.54 3.44
N ARG A 66 14.72 8.89 2.34
CA ARG A 66 16.13 8.74 1.97
C ARG A 66 16.90 10.06 1.95
N TYR A 67 17.91 10.19 2.80
CA TYR A 67 18.75 11.38 2.93
C TYR A 67 20.23 10.99 2.78
N PRO A 68 20.84 11.16 1.59
CA PRO A 68 22.25 10.81 1.38
C PRO A 68 23.23 11.87 1.93
N GLY A 69 22.74 12.94 2.56
CA GLY A 69 23.54 14.12 2.92
C GLY A 69 23.64 15.14 1.78
N TRP A 70 23.94 16.40 2.14
CA TRP A 70 24.16 17.48 1.18
C TRP A 70 25.54 18.10 1.36
N LYS A 71 26.12 18.64 0.28
CA LYS A 71 27.43 19.31 0.33
C LYS A 71 27.44 20.52 1.27
N LYS A 72 26.32 21.23 1.38
CA LYS A 72 26.10 22.30 2.35
C LYS A 72 24.81 22.00 3.10
N GLU A 73 24.91 21.86 4.40
CA GLU A 73 23.81 21.57 5.31
C GLU A 73 23.97 22.43 6.57
N ARG A 74 22.86 22.88 7.15
CA ARG A 74 22.84 23.68 8.37
C ARG A 74 22.52 22.76 9.55
N VAL A 75 23.55 22.11 10.10
CA VAL A 75 23.40 21.24 11.27
C VAL A 75 23.28 22.12 12.52
N VAL A 76 22.23 21.90 13.31
CA VAL A 76 21.96 22.66 14.55
C VAL A 76 22.15 21.83 15.82
N ALA A 77 22.24 20.51 15.68
CA ALA A 77 22.59 19.59 16.76
C ALA A 77 23.12 18.27 16.19
N GLU A 78 24.05 17.65 16.90
CA GLU A 78 24.62 16.33 16.60
C GLU A 78 24.45 15.40 17.81
N PHE A 79 24.24 14.13 17.51
CA PHE A 79 24.00 13.06 18.46
C PHE A 79 24.79 11.81 18.04
N TRP A 80 24.89 10.83 18.93
CA TRP A 80 25.58 9.58 18.64
C TRP A 80 24.86 8.73 17.57
N ASP A 81 23.56 8.95 17.38
CA ASP A 81 22.69 8.24 16.42
C ASP A 81 22.25 9.11 15.23
N GLY A 82 22.68 10.37 15.14
CA GLY A 82 22.28 11.24 14.04
C GLY A 82 22.53 12.72 14.25
N LYS A 83 21.80 13.55 13.50
CA LYS A 83 21.93 15.02 13.53
C LYS A 83 20.63 15.70 13.13
N ILE A 84 20.46 16.94 13.55
CA ILE A 84 19.32 17.80 13.18
C ILE A 84 19.79 18.85 12.17
N VAL A 85 19.16 18.87 11.01
CA VAL A 85 19.42 19.86 9.94
C VAL A 85 18.27 20.84 9.86
N LEU A 86 18.56 22.14 10.00
CA LEU A 86 17.57 23.22 9.89
C LEU A 86 17.43 23.69 8.45
N ILE A 87 16.20 23.66 7.93
CA ILE A 87 15.84 24.17 6.59
C ILE A 87 14.92 25.39 6.76
N LEU A 88 15.25 26.48 6.08
CA LEU A 88 14.51 27.75 6.08
C LEU A 88 13.84 27.98 4.71
N PRO A 89 12.75 28.78 4.62
CA PRO A 89 12.03 29.02 3.36
C PRO A 89 12.85 29.58 2.19
N GLY A 90 14.00 30.21 2.47
CA GLY A 90 14.92 30.75 1.46
C GLY A 90 16.06 29.80 1.05
N ASP A 91 16.10 28.59 1.61
CA ASP A 91 17.13 27.61 1.27
C ASP A 91 16.96 27.06 -0.16
N PRO A 92 18.01 26.46 -0.75
CA PRO A 92 17.96 25.94 -2.11
C PRO A 92 16.78 25.00 -2.36
N ASN A 93 16.25 25.02 -3.59
CA ASN A 93 15.09 24.22 -4.00
C ASN A 93 15.19 22.72 -3.69
N TYR A 94 16.38 22.13 -3.72
CA TYR A 94 16.56 20.71 -3.36
C TYR A 94 16.23 20.44 -1.89
N ALA A 95 16.51 21.39 -0.98
CA ALA A 95 16.24 21.27 0.43
C ALA A 95 14.75 21.43 0.72
N ILE A 96 14.13 22.46 0.13
CA ILE A 96 12.68 22.67 0.23
C ILE A 96 11.90 21.48 -0.34
N ARG A 97 12.32 20.94 -1.50
CA ARG A 97 11.70 19.76 -2.10
C ARG A 97 11.84 18.53 -1.21
N LYS A 98 12.98 18.36 -0.55
CA LYS A 98 13.16 17.25 0.39
C LYS A 98 12.18 17.33 1.56
N VAL A 99 11.92 18.52 2.09
CA VAL A 99 10.88 18.72 3.13
C VAL A 99 9.50 18.32 2.62
N ARG A 100 9.09 18.81 1.44
CA ARG A 100 7.80 18.43 0.83
C ARG A 100 7.67 16.92 0.63
N ASN A 101 8.68 16.29 0.03
CA ASN A 101 8.72 14.83 -0.17
C ASN A 101 8.63 14.06 1.16
N SER A 102 9.25 14.57 2.23
CA SER A 102 9.22 13.92 3.56
C SER A 102 7.86 14.09 4.25
N LEU A 103 7.15 15.19 3.97
CA LEU A 103 5.79 15.46 4.44
C LEU A 103 4.70 14.80 3.57
N GLY A 104 5.06 14.22 2.43
CA GLY A 104 4.11 13.67 1.47
C GLY A 104 3.29 14.73 0.72
N LEU A 105 3.83 15.95 0.59
CA LEU A 105 3.24 17.11 -0.11
C LEU A 105 3.82 17.30 -1.53
#